data_AF-A0AAQ4DV25-F1
#
_entry.id   AF-A0AAQ4DV25-F1
#
_cell.length_a   1.000
_cell.length_b   1.000
_cell.length_c   1.000
_cell.angle_alpha   90.00
_cell.angle_beta   90.00
_cell.angle_gamma   90.00
#
_symmetry.space_group_name_H-M   'P 1'
#
loop_
_entity.id
_entity.type
_entity.pdbx_description
1 polymer ?
#
loop_
_entity_poly.entity_id
_entity_poly.type
_entity_poly.pdbx_seq_one_letter_code
_entity_poly.pdbx_strand_id
1 'polypeptide(L)'
;MPSSYEELAEREEAAIIPLITSGYNRWFLESCSPGVCLNEMVQIEHNDLINLWKLMASEALFSALQSARDGIIVTGPKHEIQFMNSAAERLVGYTVEEMLGMDAQELHRKDSLNADVAGSISTQLESGKEWKGTLFHKRKSGECVPVVSKIAPVDINITGPLIWLGMSLFTKLDVRASLECDDATMRNWLQLVESHYLDNPYHNSTHAGDVMQATAYFLLKLRKKEIFDPLDETICLISAVVHDIDHPGRSSPFLCNSDHELAILYNDRSVLESHHAAFAFKLTLSDEKANIFHKLERDVYRTVRSSIIDMVLATEMTKHFEHLSKFLNVFQRPAQGDDGSNPEVFACSCGAERENVNAKTGDSER
;
A
#
# COMPACT_ATOMS: atom_id res chain seq x y z
N MET A 1 13.51 -43.22 -19.35
CA MET A 1 12.54 -43.26 -18.24
C MET A 1 12.26 -41.83 -17.73
N PRO A 2 11.56 -41.01 -18.53
CA PRO A 2 10.58 -40.06 -18.01
C PRO A 2 9.20 -40.54 -18.51
N SER A 3 8.40 -41.16 -17.64
CA SER A 3 7.03 -41.52 -18.00
C SER A 3 6.06 -41.45 -16.82
N SER A 4 6.52 -41.13 -15.61
CA SER A 4 5.63 -41.05 -14.46
C SER A 4 5.13 -39.64 -14.22
N TYR A 5 5.99 -38.62 -14.35
CA TYR A 5 5.64 -37.25 -13.97
C TYR A 5 4.77 -36.53 -15.00
N GLU A 6 5.05 -36.68 -16.30
CA GLU A 6 4.21 -36.09 -17.36
C GLU A 6 2.82 -36.75 -17.42
N GLU A 7 2.75 -38.09 -17.31
CA GLU A 7 1.46 -38.80 -17.26
C GLU A 7 0.65 -38.50 -15.98
N LEU A 8 1.31 -38.25 -14.84
CA LEU A 8 0.65 -37.80 -13.60
C LEU A 8 0.13 -36.37 -13.74
N ALA A 9 0.94 -35.46 -14.29
CA ALA A 9 0.54 -34.07 -14.52
C ALA A 9 -0.62 -33.95 -15.50
N GLU A 10 -0.60 -34.70 -16.63
CA GLU A 10 -1.71 -34.72 -17.59
C GLU A 10 -3.00 -35.29 -16.98
N ARG A 11 -2.90 -36.30 -16.11
CA ARG A 11 -4.05 -36.87 -15.40
C ARG A 11 -4.65 -35.90 -14.37
N GLU A 12 -3.81 -35.18 -13.63
CA GLU A 12 -4.27 -34.17 -12.66
C GLU A 12 -4.89 -32.97 -13.39
N GLU A 13 -4.28 -32.51 -14.48
CA GLU A 13 -4.79 -31.42 -15.30
C GLU A 13 -6.15 -31.76 -15.94
N ALA A 14 -6.31 -32.97 -16.47
CA ALA A 14 -7.58 -33.45 -17.02
C ALA A 14 -8.69 -33.59 -15.95
N ALA A 15 -8.33 -33.84 -14.68
CA ALA A 15 -9.29 -33.94 -13.57
C ALA A 15 -9.71 -32.58 -13.02
N ILE A 16 -8.83 -31.57 -13.10
CA ILE A 16 -9.05 -30.24 -12.51
C ILE A 16 -9.72 -29.29 -13.51
N ILE A 17 -9.45 -29.39 -14.82
CA ILE A 17 -10.06 -28.52 -15.84
C ILE A 17 -11.61 -28.50 -15.78
N PRO A 18 -12.33 -29.63 -15.63
CA PRO A 18 -13.79 -29.61 -15.49
C PRO A 18 -14.26 -28.84 -14.26
N LEU A 19 -13.51 -28.90 -13.15
CA LEU A 19 -13.81 -28.18 -11.92
C LEU A 19 -13.59 -26.67 -12.10
N ILE A 20 -12.44 -26.27 -12.67
CA ILE A 20 -12.15 -24.87 -12.99
C ILE A 20 -13.20 -24.30 -13.97
N THR A 21 -13.53 -25.05 -15.02
CA THR A 21 -14.55 -24.65 -16.01
C THR A 21 -15.94 -24.54 -15.38
N SER A 22 -16.22 -25.34 -14.34
CA SER A 22 -17.45 -25.28 -13.57
C SER A 22 -17.42 -24.20 -12.46
N GLY A 23 -16.34 -23.42 -12.36
CA GLY A 23 -16.21 -22.29 -11.43
C GLY A 23 -15.50 -22.60 -10.10
N TYR A 24 -14.99 -23.82 -9.90
CA TYR A 24 -14.18 -24.16 -8.74
C TYR A 24 -12.72 -23.72 -8.97
N ASN A 25 -12.35 -22.59 -8.37
CA ASN A 25 -11.02 -21.98 -8.49
C ASN A 25 -10.18 -22.11 -7.20
N ARG A 26 -10.70 -22.79 -6.17
CA ARG A 26 -9.99 -23.10 -4.93
C ARG A 26 -10.28 -24.53 -4.48
N TRP A 27 -9.27 -25.12 -3.84
CA TRP A 27 -9.35 -26.37 -3.13
C TRP A 27 -8.98 -26.11 -1.67
N PHE A 28 -9.75 -26.67 -0.74
CA PHE A 28 -9.47 -26.58 0.68
C PHE A 28 -9.13 -27.97 1.17
N LEU A 29 -8.02 -28.11 1.90
CA LEU A 29 -7.73 -29.34 2.59
C LEU A 29 -8.70 -29.44 3.78
N GLU A 30 -9.53 -30.48 3.82
CA GLU A 30 -10.39 -30.72 4.97
C GLU A 30 -9.52 -30.86 6.23
N SER A 31 -9.73 -29.96 7.20
CA SER A 31 -9.01 -29.91 8.45
C SER A 31 -9.99 -29.95 9.61
N CYS A 32 -9.72 -30.79 10.59
CA CYS A 32 -10.49 -30.81 11.84
C CYS A 32 -9.99 -29.76 12.85
N SER A 33 -8.93 -29.00 12.53
CA SER A 33 -8.38 -27.98 13.41
C SER A 33 -9.18 -26.68 13.30
N PRO A 34 -9.85 -26.22 14.37
CA PRO A 34 -10.63 -24.98 14.34
C PRO A 34 -9.79 -23.76 13.95
N GLY A 35 -8.50 -23.74 14.30
CA GLY A 35 -7.59 -22.64 13.95
C GLY A 35 -7.27 -22.58 12.45
N VAL A 36 -7.11 -23.74 11.80
CA VAL A 36 -6.90 -23.80 10.35
C VAL A 36 -8.17 -23.35 9.62
N CYS A 37 -9.33 -23.85 10.02
CA CYS A 37 -10.61 -23.43 9.45
C CYS A 37 -10.87 -21.92 9.63
N LEU A 38 -10.54 -21.36 10.79
CA LEU A 38 -10.68 -19.92 11.05
C LEU A 38 -9.76 -19.09 10.16
N ASN A 39 -8.50 -19.51 9.98
CA ASN A 39 -7.56 -18.82 9.10
C ASN A 39 -8.04 -18.84 7.64
N GLU A 40 -8.54 -19.98 7.16
CA GLU A 40 -9.14 -20.09 5.82
C GLU A 40 -10.34 -19.15 5.66
N MET A 41 -11.25 -19.09 6.64
CA MET A 41 -12.38 -18.17 6.59
C MET A 41 -11.94 -16.70 6.54
N VAL A 42 -10.93 -16.31 7.30
CA VAL A 42 -10.37 -14.95 7.29
C VAL A 42 -9.75 -14.63 5.93
N GLN A 43 -9.04 -15.57 5.32
CA GLN A 43 -8.47 -15.40 3.98
C GLN A 43 -9.56 -15.27 2.91
N ILE A 44 -10.64 -16.06 2.98
CA ILE A 44 -11.78 -15.95 2.06
C ILE A 44 -12.46 -14.59 2.20
N GLU A 45 -12.69 -14.13 3.43
CA GLU A 45 -13.28 -12.82 3.69
C GLU A 45 -12.44 -11.69 3.08
N HIS A 46 -11.13 -11.69 3.32
CA HIS A 46 -10.27 -10.57 2.92
C HIS A 46 -9.84 -10.61 1.45
N ASN A 47 -9.60 -11.79 0.89
CA ASN A 47 -9.12 -11.91 -0.48
C ASN A 47 -10.22 -12.09 -1.52
N ASP A 48 -11.31 -12.79 -1.19
CA ASP A 48 -12.34 -13.10 -2.19
C ASP A 48 -13.55 -12.18 -1.99
N LEU A 49 -14.13 -12.13 -0.78
CA LEU A 49 -15.37 -11.38 -0.53
C LEU A 49 -15.15 -9.86 -0.55
N ILE A 50 -14.15 -9.35 0.16
CA ILE A 50 -13.86 -7.91 0.15
C ILE A 50 -13.44 -7.43 -1.24
N ASN A 51 -12.64 -8.20 -1.98
CA ASN A 51 -12.27 -7.83 -3.35
C ASN A 51 -13.46 -7.91 -4.29
N LEU A 52 -14.35 -8.88 -4.13
CA LEU A 52 -15.61 -8.94 -4.85
C LEU A 52 -16.48 -7.72 -4.52
N TRP A 53 -16.60 -7.31 -3.26
CA TRP A 53 -17.32 -6.09 -2.88
C TRP A 53 -16.69 -4.82 -3.46
N LYS A 54 -15.36 -4.72 -3.49
CA LYS A 54 -14.67 -3.62 -4.17
C LYS A 54 -14.97 -3.61 -5.67
N LEU A 55 -14.97 -4.78 -6.32
CA LEU A 55 -15.32 -4.92 -7.73
C LEU A 55 -16.77 -4.53 -7.98
N MET A 56 -17.70 -5.02 -7.17
CA MET A 56 -19.13 -4.66 -7.25
C MET A 56 -19.35 -3.17 -7.00
N ALA A 57 -18.64 -2.57 -6.05
CA ALA A 57 -18.70 -1.14 -5.80
C ALA A 57 -18.16 -0.33 -6.99
N SER A 58 -17.06 -0.78 -7.60
CA SER A 58 -16.51 -0.20 -8.83
C SER A 58 -17.50 -0.30 -9.99
N GLU A 59 -18.09 -1.48 -10.20
CA GLU A 59 -19.09 -1.73 -11.25
C GLU A 59 -20.36 -0.88 -11.01
N ALA A 60 -20.79 -0.71 -9.77
CA ALA A 60 -21.90 0.16 -9.41
C ALA A 60 -21.57 1.63 -9.71
N LEU A 61 -20.35 2.09 -9.44
CA LEU A 61 -19.88 3.44 -9.78
C LEU A 61 -19.87 3.66 -11.30
N PHE A 62 -19.28 2.73 -12.07
CA PHE A 62 -19.29 2.81 -13.53
C PHE A 62 -20.70 2.77 -14.10
N SER A 63 -21.59 1.92 -13.55
CA SER A 63 -22.99 1.85 -13.94
C SER A 63 -23.74 3.17 -13.66
N ALA A 64 -23.45 3.80 -12.52
CA ALA A 64 -24.00 5.11 -12.18
C ALA A 64 -23.51 6.20 -13.15
N LEU A 65 -22.21 6.21 -13.49
CA LEU A 65 -21.64 7.13 -14.49
C LEU A 65 -22.24 6.89 -15.89
N GLN A 66 -22.43 5.62 -16.27
CA GLN A 66 -23.02 5.23 -17.57
C GLN A 66 -24.49 5.66 -17.70
N SER A 67 -25.19 5.67 -16.57
CA SER A 67 -26.61 6.05 -16.47
C SER A 67 -26.81 7.55 -16.25
N ALA A 68 -25.73 8.32 -16.02
CA ALA A 68 -25.80 9.76 -15.83
C ALA A 68 -26.38 10.45 -17.08
N ARG A 69 -27.18 11.49 -16.86
CA ARG A 69 -27.79 12.28 -17.94
C ARG A 69 -26.81 13.24 -18.59
N ASP A 70 -25.88 13.75 -17.80
CA ASP A 70 -24.83 14.65 -18.27
C ASP A 70 -23.76 13.83 -19.02
N GLY A 71 -23.22 14.41 -20.09
CA GLY A 71 -22.11 13.82 -20.82
C GLY A 71 -20.84 13.87 -19.97
N ILE A 72 -20.28 12.70 -19.68
CA ILE A 72 -19.05 12.55 -18.89
C ILE A 72 -17.97 11.99 -19.81
N ILE A 73 -16.85 12.71 -19.88
CA ILE A 73 -15.62 12.31 -20.56
C ILE A 73 -14.49 12.42 -19.55
N VAL A 74 -13.70 11.36 -19.41
CA VAL A 74 -12.48 11.36 -18.59
C VAL A 74 -11.29 11.28 -19.53
N THR A 75 -10.32 12.17 -19.32
CA THR A 75 -9.11 12.25 -20.13
C THR A 75 -7.87 12.07 -19.28
N GLY A 76 -6.80 11.52 -19.86
CA GLY A 76 -5.49 11.52 -19.24
C GLY A 76 -4.74 12.86 -19.38
N PRO A 77 -3.49 12.93 -18.91
CA PRO A 77 -2.70 14.17 -18.87
C PRO A 77 -2.38 14.77 -20.24
N LYS A 78 -2.42 13.97 -21.31
CA LYS A 78 -2.21 14.44 -22.70
C LYS A 78 -3.54 14.60 -23.44
N HIS A 79 -4.64 14.73 -22.71
CA HIS A 79 -6.01 14.83 -23.23
C HIS A 79 -6.53 13.58 -23.94
N GLU A 80 -5.85 12.44 -23.81
CA GLU A 80 -6.32 11.18 -24.36
C GLU A 80 -7.59 10.72 -23.64
N ILE A 81 -8.65 10.42 -24.40
CA ILE A 81 -9.93 9.97 -23.83
C ILE A 81 -9.75 8.56 -23.25
N GLN A 82 -10.05 8.41 -21.97
CA GLN A 82 -9.95 7.13 -21.23
C GLN A 82 -11.33 6.54 -20.90
N PHE A 83 -12.36 7.38 -20.80
CA PHE A 83 -13.73 6.95 -20.57
C PHE A 83 -14.72 7.95 -21.16
N MET A 84 -15.84 7.42 -21.67
CA MET A 84 -16.96 8.22 -22.15
C MET A 84 -18.27 7.50 -21.81
N ASN A 85 -19.22 8.21 -21.21
CA ASN A 85 -20.51 7.61 -20.86
C ASN A 85 -21.52 7.65 -22.03
N SER A 86 -22.61 6.89 -21.91
CA SER A 86 -23.70 6.83 -22.90
C SER A 86 -24.26 8.22 -23.28
N ALA A 87 -24.28 9.18 -22.35
CA ALA A 87 -24.77 10.52 -22.62
C ALA A 87 -23.81 11.33 -23.50
N ALA A 88 -22.50 11.20 -23.25
CA ALA A 88 -21.48 11.81 -24.09
C ALA A 88 -21.48 11.20 -25.51
N GLU A 89 -21.63 9.88 -25.66
CA GLU A 89 -21.79 9.23 -26.98
C GLU A 89 -22.95 9.83 -27.78
N ARG A 90 -24.12 10.03 -27.16
CA ARG A 90 -25.27 10.68 -27.83
C ARG A 90 -25.03 12.15 -28.12
N LEU A 91 -24.23 12.82 -27.30
CA LEU A 91 -23.88 14.23 -27.47
C LEU A 91 -22.94 14.43 -28.67
N VAL A 92 -21.88 13.63 -28.79
CA VAL A 92 -20.88 13.78 -29.85
C VAL A 92 -21.16 12.92 -31.09
N GLY A 93 -21.92 11.84 -30.95
CA GLY A 93 -22.29 10.92 -32.03
C GLY A 93 -21.21 9.89 -32.41
N TYR A 94 -20.15 9.78 -31.61
CA TYR A 94 -19.11 8.74 -31.71
C TYR A 94 -19.34 7.71 -30.61
N THR A 95 -18.97 6.45 -30.88
CA THR A 95 -18.96 5.42 -29.83
C THR A 95 -17.71 5.55 -28.96
N VAL A 96 -17.73 5.00 -27.75
CA VAL A 96 -16.58 4.98 -26.85
C VAL A 96 -15.39 4.28 -27.50
N GLU A 97 -15.60 3.18 -28.23
CA GLU A 97 -14.52 2.44 -28.90
C GLU A 97 -13.84 3.25 -30.00
N GLU A 98 -14.57 4.13 -30.68
CA GLU A 98 -14.02 5.02 -31.70
C GLU A 98 -13.15 6.13 -31.09
N MET A 99 -13.46 6.57 -29.86
CA MET A 99 -12.84 7.73 -29.23
C MET A 99 -11.75 7.37 -28.21
N LEU A 100 -11.70 6.14 -27.71
CA LEU A 100 -10.70 5.73 -26.73
C LEU A 100 -9.28 5.96 -27.25
N GLY A 101 -8.47 6.66 -26.45
CA GLY A 101 -7.09 7.03 -26.77
C GLY A 101 -6.94 8.22 -27.73
N MET A 102 -8.03 8.73 -28.32
CA MET A 102 -7.99 9.94 -29.13
C MET A 102 -7.86 11.19 -28.26
N ASP A 103 -7.30 12.26 -28.84
CA ASP A 103 -7.21 13.56 -28.17
C ASP A 103 -8.61 14.21 -28.09
N ALA A 104 -9.07 14.48 -26.88
CA ALA A 104 -10.35 15.13 -26.61
C ALA A 104 -10.47 16.51 -27.26
N GLN A 105 -9.36 17.19 -27.58
CA GLN A 105 -9.37 18.47 -28.28
C GLN A 105 -9.97 18.37 -29.68
N GLU A 106 -9.94 17.20 -30.32
CA GLU A 106 -10.53 16.97 -31.64
C GLU A 106 -12.06 17.07 -31.63
N LEU A 107 -12.70 16.89 -30.47
CA LEU A 107 -14.14 17.06 -30.29
C LEU A 107 -14.57 18.52 -30.32
N HIS A 108 -13.65 19.47 -30.23
CA HIS A 108 -13.97 20.90 -30.21
C HIS A 108 -13.91 21.52 -31.61
N ARG A 109 -14.80 22.49 -31.85
CA ARG A 109 -14.67 23.35 -33.03
C ARG A 109 -13.39 24.18 -32.90
N LYS A 110 -12.53 24.17 -33.93
CA LYS A 110 -11.23 24.89 -33.97
C LYS A 110 -11.33 26.39 -33.63
N ASP A 111 -12.45 27.04 -33.95
CA ASP A 111 -12.67 28.46 -33.66
C ASP A 111 -13.15 28.72 -32.21
N SER A 112 -13.69 27.70 -31.54
CA SER A 112 -14.27 27.78 -30.19
C SER A 112 -13.27 27.48 -29.08
N LEU A 113 -12.27 26.65 -29.36
CA LEU A 113 -11.16 26.38 -28.46
C LEU A 113 -9.96 27.20 -28.94
N ASN A 114 -10.08 28.53 -28.83
CA ASN A 114 -8.97 29.41 -29.13
C ASN A 114 -7.89 29.30 -28.03
N ALA A 115 -6.70 29.86 -28.30
CA ALA A 115 -5.58 29.81 -27.36
C ALA A 115 -5.93 30.37 -25.97
N ASP A 116 -6.80 31.37 -25.89
CA ASP A 116 -7.24 32.00 -24.64
C ASP A 116 -8.10 31.05 -23.78
N VAL A 117 -9.06 30.35 -24.38
CA VAL A 117 -9.92 29.38 -23.67
C VAL A 117 -9.11 28.15 -23.26
N ALA A 118 -8.28 27.62 -24.15
CA ALA A 118 -7.40 26.49 -23.83
C ALA A 118 -6.43 26.85 -22.69
N GLY A 119 -5.77 28.01 -22.76
CA GLY A 119 -4.90 28.50 -21.70
C GLY A 119 -5.62 28.74 -20.38
N SER A 120 -6.86 29.24 -20.41
CA SER A 120 -7.70 29.40 -19.22
C SER A 120 -8.06 28.07 -18.58
N ILE A 121 -8.32 27.02 -19.37
CA ILE A 121 -8.57 25.68 -18.84
C ILE A 121 -7.30 25.16 -18.17
N SER A 122 -6.17 25.13 -18.89
CA SER A 122 -4.89 24.62 -18.36
C SER A 122 -4.49 25.32 -17.06
N THR A 123 -4.56 26.65 -17.01
CA THR A 123 -4.21 27.43 -15.81
C THR A 123 -5.07 27.06 -14.60
N GLN A 124 -6.38 26.85 -14.80
CA GLN A 124 -7.27 26.47 -13.69
C GLN A 124 -7.01 25.04 -13.22
N LEU A 125 -6.85 24.10 -14.15
CA LEU A 125 -6.57 22.70 -13.82
C LEU A 125 -5.22 22.53 -13.12
N GLU A 126 -4.16 23.21 -13.57
CA GLU A 126 -2.83 23.21 -12.93
C GLU A 126 -2.87 23.78 -11.50
N SER A 127 -3.79 24.71 -11.24
CA SER A 127 -4.03 25.24 -9.89
C SER A 127 -4.97 24.39 -9.02
N GLY A 128 -5.40 23.21 -9.51
CA GLY A 128 -6.34 22.31 -8.83
C GLY A 128 -7.79 22.81 -8.80
N LYS A 129 -8.13 23.80 -9.63
CA LYS A 129 -9.46 24.44 -9.66
C LYS A 129 -10.32 23.92 -10.80
N GLU A 130 -11.63 23.92 -10.59
CA GLU A 130 -12.60 23.62 -11.64
C GLU A 130 -12.75 24.77 -12.63
N TRP A 131 -12.85 24.43 -13.91
CA TRP A 131 -13.22 25.32 -14.99
C TRP A 131 -14.69 25.16 -15.39
N LYS A 132 -15.33 26.28 -15.71
CA LYS A 132 -16.72 26.33 -16.21
C LYS A 132 -16.81 27.28 -17.39
N GLY A 133 -17.49 26.86 -18.43
CA GLY A 133 -17.75 27.69 -19.61
C GLY A 133 -18.53 26.93 -20.67
N THR A 134 -18.79 27.61 -21.78
CA THR A 134 -19.47 26.99 -22.93
C THR A 134 -18.45 26.62 -23.98
N LEU A 135 -18.39 25.33 -24.36
CA LEU A 135 -17.56 24.81 -25.43
C LEU A 135 -18.44 24.39 -26.60
N PHE A 136 -18.00 24.64 -27.84
CA PHE A 136 -18.72 24.15 -29.01
C PHE A 136 -18.13 22.82 -29.47
N HIS A 137 -18.89 21.75 -29.31
CA HIS A 137 -18.49 20.39 -29.68
C HIS A 137 -18.92 20.09 -31.13
N LYS A 138 -18.00 19.56 -31.93
CA LYS A 138 -18.26 19.09 -33.28
C LYS A 138 -18.72 17.63 -33.22
N ARG A 139 -19.97 17.38 -33.62
CA ARG A 139 -20.53 16.04 -33.73
C ARG A 139 -19.91 15.28 -34.90
N LYS A 140 -20.03 13.96 -34.89
CA LYS A 140 -19.68 13.07 -36.03
C LYS A 140 -20.38 13.46 -37.33
N SER A 141 -21.60 14.00 -37.23
CA SER A 141 -22.36 14.55 -38.37
C SER A 141 -21.76 15.83 -38.97
N GLY A 142 -20.80 16.47 -38.29
CA GLY A 142 -20.23 17.77 -38.64
C GLY A 142 -20.95 18.97 -38.01
N GLU A 143 -22.11 18.77 -37.38
CA GLU A 143 -22.84 19.82 -36.66
C GLU A 143 -22.06 20.29 -35.41
N CYS A 144 -22.07 21.59 -35.13
CA CYS A 144 -21.47 22.15 -33.92
C CYS A 144 -22.55 22.51 -32.91
N VAL A 145 -22.47 21.92 -31.70
CA VAL A 145 -23.43 22.17 -30.62
C VAL A 145 -22.77 22.88 -29.44
N PRO A 146 -23.39 23.94 -28.88
CA PRO A 146 -22.89 24.54 -27.64
C PRO A 146 -23.17 23.62 -26.45
N VAL A 147 -22.14 23.36 -25.66
CA VAL A 147 -22.19 22.51 -24.48
C VAL A 147 -21.72 23.33 -23.29
N VAL A 148 -22.54 23.42 -22.24
CA VAL A 148 -22.12 23.99 -20.96
C VAL A 148 -21.25 22.95 -20.28
N SER A 149 -19.96 23.23 -20.18
CA SER A 149 -18.95 22.30 -19.74
C SER A 149 -18.41 22.71 -18.38
N LYS A 150 -18.24 21.70 -17.53
CA LYS A 150 -17.48 21.78 -16.29
C LYS A 150 -16.31 20.81 -16.40
N ILE A 151 -15.09 21.30 -16.25
CA ILE A 151 -13.87 20.49 -16.29
C ILE A 151 -13.22 20.61 -14.92
N ALA A 152 -13.07 19.50 -14.22
CA ALA A 152 -12.42 19.47 -12.91
C ALA A 152 -11.21 18.54 -12.98
N PRO A 153 -10.06 18.94 -12.41
CA PRO A 153 -8.92 18.03 -12.30
C PRO A 153 -9.31 16.93 -11.30
N VAL A 154 -9.19 15.68 -11.74
CA VAL A 154 -9.30 14.54 -10.84
C VAL A 154 -7.89 14.10 -10.53
N ASP A 155 -7.45 14.34 -9.31
CA ASP A 155 -6.16 13.85 -8.84
C ASP A 155 -6.26 12.35 -8.59
N ILE A 156 -6.12 11.59 -9.68
CA ILE A 156 -5.92 10.17 -9.62
C ILE A 156 -4.41 9.96 -9.39
N ASN A 157 -3.96 10.26 -8.17
CA ASN A 157 -2.67 9.81 -7.65
C ASN A 157 -2.73 8.27 -7.43
N ILE A 158 -3.05 7.51 -8.49
CA ILE A 158 -2.76 6.06 -8.58
C ILE A 158 -1.32 5.86 -9.11
N THR A 159 -0.54 6.93 -9.24
CA THR A 159 0.92 6.79 -9.26
C THR A 159 1.39 6.50 -7.84
N GLY A 160 1.15 5.27 -7.41
CA GLY A 160 1.73 4.74 -6.21
C GLY A 160 0.75 4.15 -5.19
N PRO A 161 0.50 2.82 -5.20
CA PRO A 161 -0.31 2.17 -4.17
C PRO A 161 0.19 2.48 -2.76
N LEU A 162 1.50 2.67 -2.58
CA LEU A 162 2.13 2.90 -1.28
C LEU A 162 1.80 4.29 -0.71
N ILE A 163 1.82 5.35 -1.52
CA ILE A 163 1.45 6.70 -1.07
C ILE A 163 -0.03 6.74 -0.64
N TRP A 164 -0.95 6.26 -1.48
CA TRP A 164 -2.38 6.39 -1.21
C TRP A 164 -2.82 5.56 -0.01
N LEU A 165 -2.41 4.28 0.02
CA LEU A 165 -2.68 3.41 1.14
C LEU A 165 -1.96 3.91 2.40
N GLY A 166 -0.72 4.35 2.25
CA GLY A 166 0.11 4.83 3.35
C GLY A 166 -0.50 6.03 4.05
N MET A 167 -0.91 7.06 3.31
CA MET A 167 -1.60 8.21 3.88
C MET A 167 -2.90 7.81 4.59
N SER A 168 -3.69 6.91 3.99
CA SER A 168 -4.94 6.44 4.58
C SER A 168 -4.73 5.69 5.91
N LEU A 169 -3.72 4.82 5.96
CA LEU A 169 -3.36 4.06 7.16
C LEU A 169 -2.70 4.93 8.23
N PHE A 170 -1.85 5.89 7.83
CA PHE A 170 -1.23 6.85 8.74
C PHE A 170 -2.27 7.71 9.45
N THR A 171 -3.32 8.16 8.74
CA THR A 171 -4.46 8.83 9.37
C THR A 171 -5.22 7.89 10.31
N LYS A 172 -5.47 6.64 9.89
CA LYS A 172 -6.26 5.69 10.68
C LYS A 172 -5.58 5.25 11.98
N LEU A 173 -4.25 5.17 11.98
CA LEU A 173 -3.43 4.75 13.12
C LEU A 173 -2.80 5.94 13.86
N ASP A 174 -3.14 7.17 13.47
CA ASP A 174 -2.68 8.44 14.07
C ASP A 174 -1.15 8.60 14.15
N VAL A 175 -0.46 8.20 13.07
CA VAL A 175 1.00 8.31 12.93
C VAL A 175 1.48 9.76 13.10
N ARG A 176 0.65 10.72 12.68
CA ARG A 176 0.88 12.16 12.88
C ARG A 176 1.13 12.51 14.33
N ALA A 177 0.29 12.02 15.25
CA ALA A 177 0.45 12.29 16.66
C ALA A 177 1.72 11.63 17.21
N SER A 178 1.99 10.38 16.81
CA SER A 178 3.17 9.62 17.27
C SER A 178 4.51 10.22 16.83
N LEU A 179 4.58 10.87 15.67
CA LEU A 179 5.81 11.48 15.13
C LEU A 179 5.87 13.01 15.26
N GLU A 180 4.77 13.63 15.70
CA GLU A 180 4.56 15.09 15.64
C GLU A 180 4.76 15.69 14.23
N CYS A 181 4.50 14.88 13.20
CA CYS A 181 4.82 15.17 11.80
C CYS A 181 3.56 15.53 11.01
N ASP A 182 3.62 16.55 10.14
CA ASP A 182 2.47 16.97 9.35
C ASP A 182 2.23 16.08 8.11
N ASP A 183 1.00 16.10 7.61
CA ASP A 183 0.54 15.29 6.46
C ASP A 183 1.33 15.57 5.18
N ALA A 184 1.86 16.78 4.98
CA ALA A 184 2.63 17.11 3.78
C ALA A 184 4.01 16.43 3.85
N THR A 185 4.68 16.51 5.00
CA THR A 185 5.96 15.81 5.23
C THR A 185 5.80 14.29 5.09
N MET A 186 4.74 13.70 5.67
CA MET A 186 4.47 12.26 5.51
C MET A 186 4.19 11.86 4.07
N ARG A 187 3.42 12.67 3.32
CA ARG A 187 3.16 12.44 1.89
C ARG A 187 4.44 12.52 1.07
N ASN A 188 5.28 13.53 1.29
CA ASN A 188 6.56 13.68 0.61
C ASN A 188 7.47 12.49 0.87
N TRP A 189 7.50 12.01 2.12
CA TRP A 189 8.28 10.83 2.48
C TRP A 189 7.80 9.55 1.80
N LEU A 190 6.49 9.28 1.80
CA LEU A 190 5.91 8.14 1.09
C LEU A 190 6.21 8.22 -0.42
N GLN A 191 6.12 9.42 -1.00
CA GLN A 191 6.42 9.64 -2.41
C GLN A 191 7.91 9.39 -2.72
N LEU A 192 8.80 9.85 -1.84
CA LEU A 192 10.23 9.60 -1.94
C LEU A 192 10.53 8.10 -1.85
N VAL A 193 9.98 7.40 -0.86
CA VAL A 193 10.18 5.95 -0.68
C VAL A 193 9.65 5.17 -1.89
N GLU A 194 8.41 5.45 -2.31
CA GLU A 194 7.79 4.75 -3.43
C GLU A 194 8.55 4.92 -4.74
N SER A 195 9.11 6.11 -5.00
CA SER A 195 9.92 6.36 -6.19
C SER A 195 11.22 5.53 -6.27
N HIS A 196 11.62 4.89 -5.18
CA HIS A 196 12.79 4.02 -5.09
C HIS A 196 12.45 2.53 -5.00
N TYR A 197 11.19 2.16 -5.19
CA TYR A 197 10.84 0.79 -5.54
C TYR A 197 10.99 0.59 -7.04
N LEU A 198 11.84 -0.36 -7.42
CA LEU A 198 12.10 -0.68 -8.83
C LEU A 198 10.92 -1.45 -9.46
N ASP A 199 10.82 -1.40 -10.78
CA ASP A 199 9.83 -2.14 -11.57
C ASP A 199 10.18 -3.64 -11.65
N ASN A 200 10.08 -4.31 -10.51
CA ASN A 200 10.25 -5.75 -10.38
C ASN A 200 8.89 -6.45 -10.49
N PRO A 201 8.84 -7.70 -10.98
CA PRO A 201 7.59 -8.48 -11.00
C PRO A 201 6.94 -8.71 -9.63
N TYR A 202 7.72 -8.66 -8.53
CA TYR A 202 7.24 -8.90 -7.17
C TYR A 202 7.67 -7.81 -6.18
N HIS A 203 8.97 -7.64 -5.93
CA HIS A 203 9.51 -6.65 -4.98
C HIS A 203 9.44 -5.20 -5.53
N ASN A 204 8.22 -4.69 -5.70
CA ASN A 204 7.88 -3.34 -6.14
C ASN A 204 7.01 -2.64 -5.08
N SER A 205 6.57 -1.40 -5.32
CA SER A 205 5.82 -0.64 -4.31
C SER A 205 4.43 -1.22 -3.99
N THR A 206 3.87 -2.05 -4.88
CA THR A 206 2.61 -2.78 -4.61
C THR A 206 2.82 -3.81 -3.52
N HIS A 207 3.92 -4.57 -3.54
CA HIS A 207 4.28 -5.51 -2.49
C HIS A 207 4.49 -4.79 -1.14
N ALA A 208 5.21 -3.66 -1.13
CA ALA A 208 5.34 -2.85 0.07
C ALA A 208 3.99 -2.38 0.62
N GLY A 209 3.07 -1.97 -0.26
CA GLY A 209 1.70 -1.61 0.09
C GLY A 209 0.91 -2.78 0.67
N ASP A 210 1.03 -3.98 0.10
CA ASP A 210 0.39 -5.20 0.60
C ASP A 210 0.88 -5.56 2.01
N VAL A 211 2.21 -5.57 2.22
CA VAL A 211 2.80 -5.82 3.55
C VAL A 211 2.36 -4.76 4.54
N MET A 212 2.35 -3.47 4.17
CA MET A 212 1.85 -2.39 5.02
C MET A 212 0.37 -2.59 5.40
N GLN A 213 -0.46 -3.02 4.46
CA GLN A 213 -1.88 -3.31 4.70
C GLN A 213 -2.05 -4.47 5.69
N ALA A 214 -1.30 -5.56 5.50
CA ALA A 214 -1.34 -6.72 6.37
C ALA A 214 -0.84 -6.37 7.79
N THR A 215 0.25 -5.61 7.90
CA THR A 215 0.75 -5.09 9.18
C THR A 215 -0.32 -4.26 9.87
N ALA A 216 -0.95 -3.31 9.17
CA ALA A 216 -2.02 -2.50 9.75
C ALA A 216 -3.22 -3.34 10.21
N TYR A 217 -3.59 -4.39 9.48
CA TYR A 217 -4.63 -5.32 9.90
C TYR A 217 -4.27 -6.00 11.24
N PHE A 218 -3.05 -6.52 11.38
CA PHE A 218 -2.60 -7.12 12.63
C PHE A 218 -2.59 -6.12 13.78
N LEU A 219 -2.05 -4.90 13.56
CA LEU A 219 -2.06 -3.85 14.57
C LEU A 219 -3.48 -3.50 15.02
N LEU A 220 -4.43 -3.33 14.10
CA LEU A 220 -5.82 -3.04 14.44
C LEU A 220 -6.51 -4.16 15.24
N LYS A 221 -6.14 -5.43 15.01
CA LYS A 221 -6.64 -6.56 15.80
C LYS A 221 -5.99 -6.61 17.19
N LEU A 222 -4.69 -6.30 17.28
CA LEU A 222 -3.91 -6.34 18.52
C LEU A 222 -4.12 -5.10 19.39
N ARG A 223 -4.52 -3.96 18.80
CA ARG A 223 -4.87 -2.72 19.53
C ARG A 223 -5.95 -2.94 20.58
N LYS A 224 -6.92 -3.83 20.30
CA LYS A 224 -7.95 -4.24 21.28
C LYS A 224 -7.41 -4.96 22.52
N LYS A 225 -6.19 -5.48 22.43
CA LYS A 225 -5.50 -6.17 23.52
C LYS A 225 -4.48 -5.28 24.24
N GLU A 226 -4.35 -4.02 23.83
CA GLU A 226 -3.44 -3.03 24.44
C GLU A 226 -1.99 -3.53 24.58
N ILE A 227 -1.52 -4.30 23.58
CA ILE A 227 -0.17 -4.89 23.56
C ILE A 227 0.88 -3.88 23.08
N PHE A 228 0.49 -2.93 22.23
CA PHE A 228 1.39 -1.98 21.57
C PHE A 228 1.05 -0.55 21.95
N ASP A 229 2.09 0.26 22.15
CA ASP A 229 1.94 1.71 22.23
C ASP A 229 1.78 2.32 20.82
N PRO A 230 1.18 3.52 20.67
CA PRO A 230 1.01 4.17 19.37
C PRO A 230 2.32 4.38 18.58
N LEU A 231 3.44 4.51 19.29
CA LEU A 231 4.77 4.63 18.67
C LEU A 231 5.23 3.28 18.09
N ASP A 232 4.93 2.15 18.75
CA ASP A 232 5.25 0.81 18.23
C ASP A 232 4.46 0.50 16.96
N GLU A 233 3.17 0.87 16.94
CA GLU A 233 2.32 0.74 15.75
C GLU A 233 2.90 1.56 14.58
N THR A 234 3.39 2.76 14.87
CA THR A 234 4.05 3.63 13.89
C THR A 234 5.35 3.03 13.36
N ILE A 235 6.19 2.49 14.25
CA ILE A 235 7.43 1.78 13.90
C ILE A 235 7.12 0.59 12.98
N CYS A 236 6.08 -0.20 13.30
CA CYS A 236 5.67 -1.34 12.50
C CYS A 236 5.27 -0.93 11.06
N LEU A 237 4.48 0.13 10.92
CA LEU A 237 4.08 0.63 9.60
C LEU A 237 5.25 1.16 8.79
N ILE A 238 6.13 1.97 9.40
CA ILE A 238 7.31 2.51 8.71
C ILE A 238 8.21 1.37 8.26
N SER A 239 8.43 0.38 9.11
CA SER A 239 9.24 -0.80 8.78
C SER A 239 8.65 -1.56 7.59
N ALA A 240 7.34 -1.80 7.57
CA ALA A 240 6.66 -2.44 6.44
C ALA A 240 6.82 -1.66 5.14
N VAL A 241 6.71 -0.33 5.19
CA VAL A 241 6.87 0.56 4.02
C VAL A 241 8.26 0.50 3.41
N VAL A 242 9.31 0.29 4.21
CA VAL A 242 10.71 0.38 3.73
C VAL A 242 11.43 -0.96 3.65
N HIS A 243 10.81 -2.08 4.06
CA HIS A 243 11.53 -3.34 4.27
C HIS A 243 12.21 -3.90 3.02
N ASP A 244 11.74 -3.51 1.82
CA ASP A 244 12.24 -3.97 0.51
C ASP A 244 12.60 -2.79 -0.43
N ILE A 245 12.83 -1.59 0.10
CA ILE A 245 13.14 -0.41 -0.72
C ILE A 245 14.44 -0.62 -1.52
N ASP A 246 14.49 -0.24 -2.80
CA ASP A 246 15.65 -0.43 -3.68
C ASP A 246 16.06 -1.91 -3.89
N HIS A 247 15.10 -2.85 -3.81
CA HIS A 247 15.37 -4.26 -4.05
C HIS A 247 15.70 -4.54 -5.54
N PRO A 248 16.81 -5.23 -5.88
CA PRO A 248 17.27 -5.42 -7.27
C PRO A 248 16.59 -6.59 -8.02
N GLY A 249 15.45 -7.08 -7.53
CA GLY A 249 14.80 -8.29 -8.05
C GLY A 249 15.63 -9.59 -8.02
N ARG A 250 16.64 -9.68 -7.15
CA ARG A 250 17.51 -10.86 -6.96
C ARG A 250 17.71 -11.13 -5.47
N SER A 251 18.00 -12.38 -5.10
CA SER A 251 18.18 -12.78 -3.70
C SER A 251 19.59 -12.49 -3.17
N SER A 252 19.74 -12.36 -1.85
CA SER A 252 21.04 -12.18 -1.19
C SER A 252 22.10 -13.22 -1.63
N PRO A 253 21.79 -14.54 -1.71
CA PRO A 253 22.76 -15.52 -2.22
C PRO A 253 23.20 -15.28 -3.67
N PHE A 254 22.32 -14.78 -4.53
CA PHE A 254 22.69 -14.42 -5.90
C PHE A 254 23.69 -13.26 -5.92
N LEU A 255 23.47 -12.24 -5.08
CA LEU A 255 24.38 -11.09 -4.96
C LEU A 255 25.76 -11.51 -4.45
N CYS A 256 25.82 -12.38 -3.44
CA CYS A 256 27.08 -12.93 -2.91
C CYS A 256 27.84 -13.74 -3.98
N ASN A 257 27.15 -14.62 -4.71
CA ASN A 257 27.78 -15.46 -5.73
C ASN A 257 28.25 -14.70 -6.98
N SER A 258 27.80 -13.46 -7.17
CA SER A 258 28.14 -12.62 -8.32
C SER A 258 29.13 -11.50 -7.99
N ASP A 259 29.70 -11.49 -6.77
CA ASP A 259 30.55 -10.42 -6.26
C ASP A 259 29.89 -9.03 -6.44
N HIS A 260 28.57 -8.97 -6.25
CA HIS A 260 27.80 -7.74 -6.43
C HIS A 260 28.22 -6.68 -5.41
N GLU A 261 28.17 -5.40 -5.78
CA GLU A 261 28.64 -4.29 -4.93
C GLU A 261 28.00 -4.28 -3.54
N LEU A 262 26.70 -4.57 -3.45
CA LEU A 262 26.00 -4.71 -2.17
C LEU A 262 26.53 -5.87 -1.31
N ALA A 263 26.87 -7.00 -1.92
CA ALA A 263 27.41 -8.15 -1.17
C ALA A 263 28.79 -7.81 -0.59
N ILE A 264 29.63 -7.13 -1.37
CA ILE A 264 30.93 -6.60 -0.90
C ILE A 264 30.72 -5.58 0.23
N LEU A 265 29.78 -4.63 0.05
CA LEU A 265 29.50 -3.58 1.02
C LEU A 265 29.04 -4.15 2.38
N TYR A 266 28.16 -5.15 2.35
CA TYR A 266 27.60 -5.78 3.56
C TYR A 266 28.34 -7.05 3.98
N ASN A 267 29.47 -7.36 3.35
CA ASN A 267 30.34 -8.50 3.68
C ASN A 267 29.56 -9.82 3.75
N ASP A 268 28.69 -10.07 2.77
CA ASP A 268 27.84 -11.25 2.64
C ASP A 268 26.88 -11.52 3.82
N ARG A 269 26.59 -10.51 4.66
CA ARG A 269 25.72 -10.65 5.84
C ARG A 269 24.47 -9.82 5.69
N SER A 270 23.30 -10.47 5.74
CA SER A 270 21.98 -9.81 5.67
C SER A 270 21.96 -8.73 4.57
N VAL A 271 22.45 -9.08 3.37
CA VAL A 271 22.90 -8.12 2.36
C VAL A 271 21.77 -7.15 1.96
N LEU A 272 20.61 -7.70 1.63
CA LEU A 272 19.46 -6.93 1.20
C LEU A 272 18.80 -6.20 2.38
N GLU A 273 18.57 -6.88 3.50
CA GLU A 273 17.88 -6.27 4.64
C GLU A 273 18.70 -5.13 5.26
N SER A 274 20.03 -5.27 5.29
CA SER A 274 20.95 -4.19 5.69
C SER A 274 20.88 -3.01 4.71
N HIS A 275 20.80 -3.31 3.41
CA HIS A 275 20.63 -2.31 2.36
C HIS A 275 19.33 -1.53 2.50
N HIS A 276 18.20 -2.21 2.61
CA HIS A 276 16.87 -1.61 2.76
C HIS A 276 16.83 -0.64 3.96
N ALA A 277 17.31 -1.10 5.12
CA ALA A 277 17.38 -0.27 6.32
C ALA A 277 18.31 0.95 6.14
N ALA A 278 19.53 0.74 5.63
CA ALA A 278 20.49 1.82 5.44
C ALA A 278 19.99 2.86 4.42
N PHE A 279 19.44 2.39 3.30
CA PHE A 279 18.97 3.22 2.20
C PHE A 279 17.74 4.03 2.60
N ALA A 280 16.78 3.43 3.31
CA ALA A 280 15.59 4.11 3.84
C ALA A 280 15.96 5.33 4.69
N PHE A 281 16.88 5.15 5.65
CA PHE A 281 17.32 6.26 6.51
C PHE A 281 18.18 7.27 5.77
N LYS A 282 19.02 6.84 4.82
CA LYS A 282 19.80 7.76 3.99
C LYS A 282 18.86 8.70 3.21
N LEU A 283 17.83 8.16 2.56
CA LEU A 283 16.84 8.94 1.84
C LEU A 283 16.08 9.88 2.76
N THR A 284 15.52 9.35 3.85
CA THR A 284 14.70 10.12 4.80
C THR A 284 15.45 11.31 5.40
N LEU A 285 16.74 11.14 5.69
CA LEU A 285 17.57 12.20 6.29
C LEU A 285 18.19 13.16 5.27
N SER A 286 18.11 12.84 3.97
CA SER A 286 18.69 13.66 2.91
C SER A 286 17.80 14.81 2.43
N ASP A 287 16.50 14.74 2.69
CA ASP A 287 15.52 15.78 2.35
C ASP A 287 14.74 16.21 3.59
N GLU A 288 14.92 17.47 4.02
CA GLU A 288 14.21 18.04 5.16
C GLU A 288 12.69 17.97 5.00
N LYS A 289 12.18 18.06 3.76
CA LYS A 289 10.74 17.99 3.46
C LYS A 289 10.18 16.58 3.54
N ALA A 290 11.03 15.57 3.58
CA ALA A 290 10.66 14.15 3.71
C ALA A 290 11.11 13.57 5.06
N ASN A 291 11.80 14.33 5.91
CA ASN A 291 12.28 13.82 7.19
C ASN A 291 11.13 13.71 8.20
N ILE A 292 10.44 12.57 8.22
CA ILE A 292 9.34 12.30 9.14
C ILE A 292 9.75 12.23 10.62
N PHE A 293 11.04 12.23 10.93
CA PHE A 293 11.58 12.16 12.29
C PHE A 293 12.04 13.50 12.84
N HIS A 294 11.92 14.60 12.08
CA HIS A 294 12.58 15.88 12.39
C HIS A 294 12.17 16.52 13.72
N LYS A 295 10.98 16.19 14.27
CA LYS A 295 10.51 16.71 15.57
C LYS A 295 10.75 15.78 16.75
N LEU A 296 11.17 14.53 16.50
CA LEU A 296 11.41 13.59 17.59
C LEU A 296 12.62 14.03 18.42
N GLU A 297 12.48 13.94 19.74
CA GLU A 297 13.62 14.07 20.63
C GLU A 297 14.68 13.02 20.32
N ARG A 298 15.95 13.35 20.57
CA ARG A 298 17.09 12.52 20.15
C ARG A 298 17.03 11.09 20.69
N ASP A 299 16.60 10.90 21.94
CA ASP A 299 16.53 9.57 22.55
C ASP A 299 15.34 8.75 22.02
N VAL A 300 14.22 9.41 21.73
CA VAL A 300 13.07 8.78 21.06
C VAL A 300 13.45 8.38 19.64
N TYR A 301 14.07 9.27 18.87
CA TYR A 301 14.55 8.97 17.53
C TYR A 301 15.52 7.77 17.51
N ARG A 302 16.45 7.69 18.47
CA ARG A 302 17.37 6.55 18.57
C ARG A 302 16.63 5.23 18.80
N THR A 303 15.58 5.25 19.62
CA THR A 303 14.75 4.08 19.89
C THR A 303 13.96 3.69 18.64
N VAL A 304 13.25 4.64 18.02
CA VAL A 304 12.51 4.44 16.76
C VAL A 304 13.42 3.89 15.67
N ARG A 305 14.60 4.49 15.48
CA ARG A 305 15.58 4.02 14.49
C ARG A 305 16.03 2.60 14.78
N SER A 306 16.36 2.28 16.03
CA SER A 306 16.80 0.94 16.41
C SER A 306 15.72 -0.10 16.14
N SER A 307 14.47 0.18 16.50
CA SER A 307 13.35 -0.74 16.31
C SER A 307 13.02 -0.95 14.83
N ILE A 308 13.06 0.11 14.01
CA ILE A 308 12.85 -0.02 12.56
C ILE A 308 13.95 -0.90 11.93
N ILE A 309 15.22 -0.69 12.30
CA ILE A 309 16.33 -1.50 11.81
C ILE A 309 16.15 -2.97 12.23
N ASP A 310 15.78 -3.23 13.49
CA ASP A 310 15.55 -4.59 13.98
C ASP A 310 14.42 -5.30 13.22
N MET A 311 13.30 -4.60 12.99
CA MET A 311 12.17 -5.14 12.22
C MET A 311 12.52 -5.44 10.77
N VAL A 312 13.26 -4.57 10.09
CA VAL A 312 13.71 -4.82 8.71
C VAL A 312 14.72 -5.97 8.66
N LEU A 313 15.67 -6.04 9.58
CA LEU A 313 16.63 -7.16 9.63
C LEU A 313 15.97 -8.50 9.99
N ALA A 314 14.81 -8.49 10.63
CA ALA A 314 14.05 -9.68 10.96
C ALA A 314 13.27 -10.28 9.78
N THR A 315 13.16 -9.57 8.64
CA THR A 315 12.55 -10.12 7.41
C THR A 315 13.48 -11.08 6.68
N GLU A 316 14.74 -11.18 7.09
CA GLU A 316 15.69 -12.11 6.51
C GLU A 316 15.25 -13.56 6.76
N MET A 317 14.93 -14.28 5.68
CA MET A 317 14.35 -15.63 5.78
C MET A 317 15.29 -16.67 6.41
N THR A 318 16.61 -16.44 6.42
CA THR A 318 17.57 -17.33 7.11
C THR A 318 17.36 -17.35 8.63
N LYS A 319 16.78 -16.29 9.20
CA LYS A 319 16.47 -16.14 10.63
C LYS A 319 15.05 -16.58 11.00
N HIS A 320 14.25 -17.03 10.04
CA HIS A 320 12.83 -17.37 10.22
C HIS A 320 12.59 -18.29 11.44
N PHE A 321 13.30 -19.42 11.51
CA PHE A 321 13.10 -20.39 12.60
C PHE A 321 13.57 -19.86 13.96
N GLU A 322 14.57 -18.98 13.98
CA GLU A 322 15.04 -18.34 15.21
C GLU A 322 13.94 -17.43 15.78
N HIS A 323 13.37 -16.56 14.95
CA HIS A 323 12.29 -15.66 15.34
C HIS A 323 11.02 -16.43 15.74
N LEU A 324 10.64 -17.45 14.98
CA LEU A 324 9.51 -18.31 15.31
C LEU A 324 9.71 -19.01 16.66
N SER A 325 10.88 -19.60 16.91
CA SER A 325 11.17 -20.26 18.18
C SER A 325 11.08 -19.30 19.37
N LYS A 326 11.64 -18.08 19.23
CA LYS A 326 11.53 -17.05 20.27
C LYS A 326 10.08 -16.69 20.54
N PHE A 327 9.28 -16.49 19.49
CA PHE A 327 7.87 -16.15 19.61
C PHE A 327 7.07 -17.25 20.34
N LEU A 328 7.21 -18.52 19.94
CA LEU A 328 6.50 -19.63 20.59
C LEU A 328 6.91 -19.79 22.06
N ASN A 329 8.19 -19.59 22.38
CA ASN A 329 8.69 -19.69 23.76
C ASN A 329 8.11 -18.62 24.70
N VAL A 330 7.74 -17.45 24.18
CA VAL A 330 7.12 -16.36 24.93
C VAL A 330 5.60 -16.55 25.01
N PHE A 331 4.96 -16.89 23.89
CA PHE A 331 3.50 -16.82 23.76
C PHE A 331 2.77 -18.18 23.80
N GLN A 332 3.47 -19.32 23.73
CA GLN A 332 2.85 -20.67 23.75
C GLN A 332 3.27 -21.53 24.96
N ARG A 333 3.77 -20.95 26.06
CA ARG A 333 3.95 -21.76 27.29
C ARG A 333 2.58 -22.27 27.76
N PRO A 334 2.39 -23.59 27.96
CA PRO A 334 1.20 -24.10 28.59
C PRO A 334 1.13 -23.51 30.01
N ALA A 335 -0.05 -23.05 30.41
CA ALA A 335 -0.32 -22.70 31.80
C ALA A 335 0.02 -23.92 32.68
N GLN A 336 1.17 -23.89 33.35
CA GLN A 336 1.48 -24.87 34.37
C GLN A 336 0.67 -24.50 35.60
N GLY A 337 -0.46 -25.19 35.75
CA GLY A 337 -1.21 -25.40 36.98
C GLY A 337 -1.60 -24.16 37.78
N ASP A 338 -2.85 -23.72 37.65
CA ASP A 338 -3.57 -23.26 38.83
C ASP A 338 -5.06 -23.64 38.72
N ASP A 339 -5.60 -24.08 39.86
CA ASP A 339 -6.94 -24.58 40.03
C ASP A 339 -7.99 -23.53 39.64
N GLY A 340 -9.11 -23.99 39.10
CA GLY A 340 -10.14 -23.15 38.52
C GLY A 340 -10.60 -21.99 39.41
N SER A 341 -10.18 -20.77 39.08
CA SER A 341 -11.03 -19.57 39.16
C SER A 341 -10.37 -18.39 38.42
N ASN A 342 -11.17 -17.78 37.54
CA ASN A 342 -10.97 -16.49 36.85
C ASN A 342 -10.02 -16.43 35.61
N PRO A 343 -10.50 -15.95 34.44
CA PRO A 343 -9.65 -15.65 33.29
C PRO A 343 -9.09 -14.22 33.44
N GLU A 344 -7.95 -14.06 34.12
CA GLU A 344 -7.23 -12.78 34.14
C GLU A 344 -6.21 -12.68 33.00
N VAL A 345 -6.47 -11.69 32.14
CA VAL A 345 -5.54 -10.76 31.48
C VAL A 345 -4.09 -11.21 31.35
N PHE A 346 -3.65 -11.43 30.10
CA PHE A 346 -2.24 -11.54 29.73
C PHE A 346 -1.51 -10.22 29.99
N ALA A 347 -0.73 -10.13 31.07
CA ALA A 347 0.21 -9.04 31.29
C ALA A 347 1.54 -9.35 30.58
N CYS A 348 1.94 -8.51 29.60
CA CYS A 348 3.31 -8.51 29.08
C CYS A 348 4.24 -7.96 30.16
N SER A 349 5.23 -8.74 30.60
CA SER A 349 6.27 -8.29 31.53
C SER A 349 7.41 -7.51 30.84
N CYS A 350 7.07 -6.76 29.78
CA CYS A 350 8.01 -5.96 29.01
C CYS A 350 7.97 -4.49 29.48
N GLY A 351 8.31 -4.24 30.75
CA GLY A 351 8.23 -2.89 31.31
C GLY A 351 8.84 -2.75 32.70
N ALA A 352 10.13 -3.07 32.86
CA ALA A 352 10.87 -2.68 34.06
C ALA A 352 12.38 -2.69 33.79
N GLU A 353 12.92 -1.56 33.34
CA GLU A 353 14.29 -1.10 33.63
C GLU A 353 14.44 0.35 33.15
N ARG A 354 13.72 1.27 33.82
CA ARG A 354 14.08 2.69 33.86
C ARG A 354 14.20 3.08 35.32
N GLU A 355 15.37 2.85 35.90
CA GLU A 355 15.67 3.33 37.25
C GLU A 355 15.76 4.86 37.24
N ASN A 356 14.88 5.47 38.04
CA ASN A 356 14.90 6.89 38.39
C ASN A 356 16.17 7.22 39.18
N VAL A 357 17.14 7.85 38.52
CA VAL A 357 18.20 8.61 39.17
C VAL A 357 17.70 10.02 39.44
N ASN A 358 17.13 10.26 40.62
CA ASN A 358 17.26 11.47 41.45
C ASN A 358 16.04 11.70 42.36
N ALA A 359 16.24 11.53 43.68
CA ALA A 359 15.74 12.44 44.72
C ALA A 359 16.09 11.90 46.13
N LYS A 360 17.31 12.19 46.61
CA LYS A 360 17.59 12.28 48.06
C LYS A 360 18.58 13.42 48.32
N THR A 361 18.07 14.65 48.25
CA THR A 361 18.49 15.73 49.17
C THR A 361 17.55 15.59 50.37
N GLY A 362 17.97 15.21 51.57
CA GLY A 362 19.06 15.81 52.32
C GLY A 362 18.43 16.78 53.31
N ASP A 363 17.79 16.25 54.36
CA ASP A 363 17.38 17.06 55.52
C ASP A 363 17.31 16.19 56.78
N SER A 364 18.32 16.32 57.64
CA SER A 364 18.23 16.05 59.08
C SER A 364 19.41 16.70 59.78
N GLU A 365 19.09 17.82 60.43
CA GLU A 365 19.76 18.53 61.53
C GLU A 365 20.94 17.82 62.23
N ARG A 366 22.10 18.48 62.22
CA ARG A 366 22.85 18.91 63.43
C ARG A 366 23.95 19.92 63.09
#